data_AF-A0A936QZG5-F1
#
_entry.id   AF-A0A936QZG5-F1
#
_cell.length_a   1.000
_cell.length_b   1.000
_cell.length_c   1.000
_cell.angle_alpha   90.00
_cell.angle_beta   90.00
_cell.angle_gamma   90.00
#
_symmetry.space_group_name_H-M   'P 1'
#
loop_
_entity.id
_entity.type
_entity.pdbx_description
1 polymer ?
#
loop_
_entity_poly.entity_id
_entity_poly.type
_entity_poly.pdbx_seq_one_letter_code
_entity_poly.pdbx_strand_id
1 'polypeptide(L)' 'MSEVAVGYPRSDDPVIDAALARLADVADSDIDGVLTHADEVLTTLRSRLADLGG' A
#
# COMPACT_ATOMS: atom_id res chain seq x y z
N MET A 1 -15.58 -14.86 17.45
CA MET A 1 -15.03 -13.50 17.21
C MET A 1 -14.70 -13.46 15.74
N SER A 2 -15.43 -12.67 14.95
CA SER A 2 -15.22 -12.61 13.50
C SER A 2 -13.88 -11.95 13.23
N GLU A 3 -12.97 -12.71 12.66
CA GLU A 3 -11.72 -12.22 12.06
C GLU A 3 -12.12 -11.25 10.96
N VAL A 4 -11.90 -9.96 11.18
CA VAL A 4 -11.99 -8.99 10.09
C VAL A 4 -10.79 -9.31 9.21
N ALA A 5 -11.01 -9.99 8.09
CA ALA A 5 -10.06 -9.95 7.00
C ALA A 5 -10.00 -8.48 6.57
N VAL A 6 -9.07 -7.71 7.14
CA VAL A 6 -8.87 -6.31 6.80
C VAL A 6 -8.23 -6.30 5.42
N GLY A 7 -9.06 -6.39 4.38
CA GLY A 7 -8.62 -6.09 3.04
C GLY A 7 -8.09 -4.66 2.99
N TYR A 8 -7.00 -4.44 2.27
CA TYR A 8 -6.50 -3.10 2.00
C TYR A 8 -7.52 -2.31 1.15
N PRO A 9 -7.60 -0.98 1.30
CA PRO A 9 -8.50 -0.16 0.50
C PRO A 9 -8.16 -0.28 -0.98
N ARG A 10 -9.17 -0.34 -1.84
CA ARG A 10 -9.00 -0.20 -3.29
C ARG A 10 -9.11 1.26 -3.69
N SER A 11 -8.22 1.68 -4.58
CA SER A 11 -8.12 3.04 -5.10
C SER A 11 -8.61 3.16 -6.55
N ASP A 12 -8.88 2.03 -7.22
CA ASP A 12 -9.12 1.91 -8.66
C ASP A 12 -7.94 2.37 -9.55
N ASP A 13 -6.80 2.69 -8.93
CA ASP A 13 -5.51 2.84 -9.62
C ASP A 13 -4.71 1.53 -9.47
N PRO A 14 -4.44 0.82 -10.58
CA PRO A 14 -3.81 -0.50 -10.52
C PRO A 14 -2.39 -0.45 -9.94
N VAL A 15 -1.69 0.69 -10.01
CA VAL A 15 -0.34 0.82 -9.46
C VAL A 15 -0.39 1.01 -7.95
N ILE A 16 -1.31 1.85 -7.46
CA ILE A 16 -1.54 2.03 -6.01
C ILE A 16 -2.03 0.72 -5.40
N ASP A 17 -3.00 0.06 -6.03
CA ASP A 17 -3.56 -1.20 -5.54
C ASP A 17 -2.51 -2.32 -5.49
N ALA A 18 -1.59 -2.37 -6.47
CA ALA A 18 -0.49 -3.33 -6.46
C ALA A 18 0.52 -3.03 -5.34
N ALA A 19 0.79 -1.76 -5.02
CA ALA A 19 1.67 -1.39 -3.91
C ALA A 19 1.05 -1.76 -2.55
N LEU A 20 -0.25 -1.49 -2.38
CA LEU A 20 -0.99 -1.86 -1.18
C LEU A 20 -1.09 -3.38 -1.00
N ALA A 21 -1.26 -4.13 -2.08
CA ALA A 21 -1.26 -5.59 -2.04
C ALA A 21 0.08 -6.15 -1.54
N ARG A 22 1.22 -5.59 -2.00
CA ARG A 22 2.54 -6.01 -1.53
C ARG A 22 2.74 -5.71 -0.06
N LEU A 23 2.33 -4.52 0.40
CA LEU A 23 2.38 -4.18 1.82
C LEU A 23 1.54 -5.13 2.68
N ALA A 24 0.35 -5.51 2.21
CA ALA A 24 -0.54 -6.42 2.93
C ALA A 24 -0.02 -7.88 2.98
N ASP A 25 0.89 -8.27 2.09
CA ASP A 25 1.49 -9.61 2.06
C ASP A 25 2.68 -9.74 3.05
N VAL A 26 3.11 -8.63 3.63
CA VAL A 26 4.17 -8.62 4.65
C VAL A 26 3.61 -9.11 5.97
N ALA A 27 4.32 -10.04 6.61
CA ALA A 27 3.98 -10.46 7.96
C ALA A 27 4.12 -9.29 8.95
N ASP A 28 3.12 -9.06 9.81
CA ASP A 28 3.15 -7.98 10.81
C ASP A 28 4.37 -8.01 11.76
N SER A 29 5.00 -9.18 11.93
CA SER A 29 6.22 -9.34 12.71
C SER A 29 7.48 -8.81 12.02
N ASP A 30 7.44 -8.64 10.71
CA ASP A 30 8.54 -8.11 9.89
C ASP A 30 8.40 -6.59 9.75
N ILE A 31 8.78 -5.87 10.82
CA ILE A 31 8.66 -4.41 10.89
C ILE A 31 9.47 -3.72 9.79
N ASP A 32 10.65 -4.24 9.47
CA ASP A 32 11.51 -3.65 8.43
C ASP A 32 10.88 -3.83 7.04
N GLY A 33 10.30 -4.99 6.77
CA GLY A 33 9.50 -5.24 5.55
C GLY A 33 8.29 -4.31 5.46
N VAL A 34 7.55 -4.14 6.56
CA VAL A 34 6.38 -3.26 6.62
C VAL A 34 6.78 -1.82 6.32
N LEU A 35 7.85 -1.33 6.92
CA LEU A 35 8.35 0.04 6.70
C LEU A 35 8.82 0.24 5.25
N THR A 36 9.52 -0.74 4.69
CA THR A 36 10.01 -0.69 3.30
C THR A 36 8.85 -0.56 2.32
N HIS A 37 7.85 -1.45 2.42
CA HIS A 37 6.72 -1.45 1.51
C HIS A 37 5.75 -0.27 1.77
N ALA A 38 5.67 0.24 3.00
CA ALA A 38 4.92 1.47 3.28
C ALA A 38 5.54 2.71 2.62
N ASP A 39 6.87 2.81 2.57
CA ASP A 39 7.57 3.91 1.87
C ASP A 39 7.37 3.83 0.35
N GLU A 40 7.34 2.63 -0.23
CA GLU A 40 6.99 2.40 -1.64
C GLU A 40 5.57 2.88 -1.97
N VAL A 41 4.59 2.57 -1.10
CA VAL A 41 3.22 3.06 -1.23
C VAL A 41 3.20 4.60 -1.18
N LEU A 42 3.88 5.21 -0.21
CA LEU A 42 3.94 6.67 -0.08
C LEU A 42 4.58 7.34 -1.31
N THR A 43 5.67 6.77 -1.82
CA THR A 43 6.35 7.27 -3.02
C THR A 43 5.43 7.18 -4.25
N THR A 44 4.71 6.07 -4.40
CA THR A 44 3.73 5.88 -5.48
C THR A 44 2.63 6.94 -5.41
N LEU A 45 2.04 7.14 -4.22
CA LEU A 45 0.98 8.14 -4.01
C LEU A 45 1.47 9.55 -4.34
N ARG A 46 2.69 9.91 -3.93
CA ARG A 46 3.29 11.21 -4.24
C ARG A 46 3.50 11.41 -5.74
N SER A 47 3.98 10.39 -6.45
CA SER A 47 4.12 10.44 -7.91
C SER A 47 2.78 10.68 -8.58
N ARG A 48 1.75 9.92 -8.20
CA ARG A 48 0.40 10.07 -8.76
C ARG A 48 -0.21 11.44 -8.48
N LEU A 49 -0.01 11.97 -7.27
CA LEU A 49 -0.47 13.30 -6.93
C LEU A 49 0.24 14.38 -7.77
N ALA A 50 1.53 14.22 -8.03
CA ALA A 50 2.28 15.13 -8.91
C ALA A 50 1.76 15.08 -10.35
N ASP A 51 1.43 13.89 -10.87
CA ASP A 51 0.85 13.71 -12.21
C ASP A 51 -0.51 14.42 -12.36
N LEU A 52 -1.27 14.59 -11.28
CA LEU A 52 -2.58 15.26 -11.29
C LEU A 52 -2.49 16.79 -11.19
N GLY A 53 -1.36 17.32 -10.69
CA GLY A 53 -1.13 18.76 -10.52
C GLY A 53 -0.25 19.40 -11.58
N GLY A 54 0.22 18.63 -12.57
CA GLY A 54 1.06 19.05 -13.69
C GLY A 54 0.30 19.49 -14.93
#